data_AF-A0A4Y9FBM4-F1
#
_entry.id   AF-A0A4Y9FBM4-F1
#
_cell.length_a   1.000
_cell.length_b   1.000
_cell.length_c   1.000
_cell.angle_alpha   90.00
_cell.angle_beta   90.00
_cell.angle_gamma   90.00
#
_symmetry.space_group_name_H-M   'P 1'
#
loop_
_entity.id
_entity.type
_entity.pdbx_description
1 polymer ?
#
loop_
_entity_poly.entity_id
_entity_poly.type
_entity_poly.pdbx_seq_one_letter_code
_entity_poly.pdbx_strand_id
1 'polypeptide(L)'
;MTLREALSQVPDPRAHNRRYPLWGLLALILLAFLSRVDSLRGVARFARAHPHLLPHLGLRKPPGHTALTELLHRLDPQALAQALAAVFPETEREGEKVLVADGKVLRGSGKGKSPQVRLVEVWALSLGRTLA
;
A
#
# COMPACT_ATOMS: atom_id res chain seq x y z
N MET A 1 -5.55 12.77 13.73
CA MET A 1 -6.08 12.58 12.36
C MET A 1 -6.41 11.10 12.20
N THR A 2 -7.59 10.78 11.69
CA THR A 2 -8.01 9.39 11.42
C THR A 2 -7.53 8.93 10.03
N LEU A 3 -7.46 7.61 9.81
CA LEU A 3 -7.10 7.04 8.51
C LEU A 3 -8.03 7.53 7.39
N ARG A 4 -9.35 7.61 7.65
CA ARG A 4 -10.33 8.08 6.68
C ARG A 4 -10.09 9.54 6.31
N GLU A 5 -9.86 10.41 7.29
CA GLU A 5 -9.58 11.83 7.04
C GLU A 5 -8.34 11.99 6.18
N ALA A 6 -7.27 11.25 6.50
CA ALA A 6 -6.03 11.31 5.74
C ALA A 6 -6.16 10.82 4.31
N LEU A 7 -6.72 9.62 4.10
CA LEU A 7 -6.93 9.08 2.77
C LEU A 7 -7.91 9.91 1.93
N SER A 8 -8.76 10.73 2.57
CA SER A 8 -9.65 11.67 1.86
C SER A 8 -8.93 12.91 1.35
N GLN A 9 -7.72 13.22 1.83
CA GLN A 9 -6.90 14.32 1.31
C GLN A 9 -6.17 13.96 0.02
N VAL A 10 -6.08 12.67 -0.33
CA VAL A 10 -5.42 12.23 -1.55
C VAL A 10 -6.25 12.69 -2.76
N PRO A 11 -5.66 13.41 -3.73
CA PRO A 11 -6.36 13.84 -4.93
C PRO A 11 -6.93 12.64 -5.68
N ASP A 12 -8.24 12.66 -5.98
CA ASP A 12 -8.86 11.59 -6.76
C ASP A 12 -8.51 11.76 -8.24
N PRO A 13 -7.66 10.88 -8.82
CA PRO A 13 -7.27 11.05 -10.20
C PRO A 13 -8.45 10.76 -11.13
N ARG A 14 -9.51 10.09 -10.67
CA ARG A 14 -10.64 9.64 -11.50
C ARG A 14 -11.55 10.83 -11.87
N ALA A 15 -11.99 10.82 -13.12
CA ALA A 15 -12.94 11.79 -13.67
C ALA A 15 -14.37 11.50 -13.15
N HIS A 16 -15.40 11.67 -13.97
CA HIS A 16 -16.80 11.51 -13.54
C HIS A 16 -17.24 10.06 -13.23
N ASN A 17 -16.39 9.06 -13.46
CA ASN A 17 -16.71 7.63 -13.26
C ASN A 17 -16.51 7.14 -11.80
N ARG A 18 -16.86 7.97 -10.80
CA ARG A 18 -16.65 7.68 -9.37
C ARG A 18 -17.74 6.77 -8.80
N ARG A 19 -17.61 5.46 -9.05
CA ARG A 19 -18.51 4.44 -8.45
C ARG A 19 -18.24 4.18 -6.96
N TYR A 20 -17.03 4.49 -6.49
CA TYR A 20 -16.57 4.22 -5.13
C TYR A 20 -15.85 5.46 -4.57
N PRO A 21 -16.00 5.77 -3.27
CA PRO A 21 -15.15 6.77 -2.64
C PRO A 21 -13.67 6.37 -2.74
N LEU A 22 -12.79 7.33 -3.02
CA LEU A 22 -11.36 7.06 -3.17
C LEU A 22 -10.78 6.48 -1.87
N TRP A 23 -11.04 7.15 -0.75
CA TRP A 23 -10.53 6.73 0.57
C TRP A 23 -10.89 5.27 0.88
N GLY A 24 -12.07 4.81 0.47
CA GLY A 24 -12.55 3.45 0.69
C GLY A 24 -11.80 2.42 -0.15
N LEU A 25 -11.45 2.77 -1.40
CA LEU A 25 -10.61 1.92 -2.24
C LEU A 25 -9.18 1.82 -1.70
N LEU A 26 -8.60 2.95 -1.27
CA LEU A 26 -7.26 2.98 -0.69
C LEU A 26 -7.19 2.19 0.63
N ALA A 27 -8.19 2.37 1.50
CA ALA A 27 -8.29 1.63 2.76
C ALA A 27 -8.47 0.11 2.52
N LEU A 28 -9.25 -0.30 1.51
CA LEU A 28 -9.38 -1.71 1.12
C LEU A 28 -8.03 -2.31 0.68
N ILE A 29 -7.27 -1.58 -0.14
CA ILE A 29 -5.95 -2.02 -0.60
C ILE A 29 -5.00 -2.17 0.60
N LEU A 30 -4.96 -1.15 1.47
CA LEU A 30 -4.14 -1.17 2.68
C LEU A 30 -4.50 -2.37 3.58
N LEU A 31 -5.78 -2.58 3.86
CA LEU A 31 -6.24 -3.68 4.71
C LEU A 31 -5.89 -5.06 4.13
N ALA A 32 -6.02 -5.22 2.81
CA ALA A 32 -5.63 -6.45 2.14
C ALA A 32 -4.11 -6.69 2.26
N PHE A 33 -3.29 -5.66 2.07
CA PHE A 33 -1.82 -5.77 2.19
C PHE A 33 -1.38 -6.08 3.62
N LEU A 34 -2.01 -5.45 4.62
CA LEU A 34 -1.82 -5.81 6.04
C LEU A 34 -2.21 -7.26 6.33
N SER A 35 -3.18 -7.80 5.57
CA SER A 35 -3.60 -9.20 5.63
C SER A 35 -2.72 -10.13 4.76
N ARG A 36 -1.51 -9.69 4.37
CA ARG A 36 -0.54 -10.43 3.55
C ARG A 36 -1.02 -10.77 2.13
N VAL A 37 -1.96 -10.00 1.60
CA VAL A 37 -2.31 -10.06 0.17
C VAL A 37 -1.29 -9.24 -0.60
N ASP A 38 -0.64 -9.84 -1.60
CA ASP A 38 0.51 -9.27 -2.31
C ASP A 38 0.22 -8.86 -3.75
N SER A 39 -1.06 -8.86 -4.16
CA SER A 39 -1.46 -8.56 -5.53
C SER A 39 -2.83 -7.90 -5.61
N LEU A 40 -3.05 -7.05 -6.62
CA LEU A 40 -4.35 -6.38 -6.84
C LEU A 40 -5.47 -7.37 -7.18
N ARG A 41 -5.14 -8.48 -7.86
CA ARG A 41 -6.11 -9.58 -8.05
C ARG A 41 -6.49 -10.18 -6.71
N GLY A 42 -5.51 -10.35 -5.84
CA GLY A 42 -5.68 -10.71 -4.44
C GLY A 42 -6.59 -9.72 -3.70
N VAL A 43 -6.38 -8.41 -3.84
CA VAL A 43 -7.23 -7.38 -3.19
C VAL A 43 -8.69 -7.50 -3.66
N ALA A 44 -8.92 -7.67 -4.97
CA ALA A 44 -10.27 -7.86 -5.49
C ALA A 44 -10.91 -9.17 -4.97
N ARG A 45 -10.13 -10.25 -4.80
CA ARG A 45 -10.60 -11.50 -4.16
C ARG A 45 -10.88 -11.30 -2.68
N PHE A 46 -10.02 -10.60 -1.96
CA PHE A 46 -10.15 -10.27 -0.56
C PHE A 46 -11.45 -9.50 -0.30
N ALA A 47 -11.77 -8.51 -1.13
CA ALA A 47 -13.02 -7.76 -1.05
C ALA A 47 -14.26 -8.63 -1.26
N ARG A 48 -14.20 -9.62 -2.16
CA ARG A 48 -15.30 -10.58 -2.38
C ARG A 48 -15.45 -11.57 -1.22
N ALA A 49 -14.34 -11.99 -0.62
CA ALA A 49 -14.34 -12.91 0.51
C ALA A 49 -14.82 -12.26 1.82
N HIS A 50 -14.70 -10.93 1.94
CA HIS A 50 -15.05 -10.18 3.16
C HIS A 50 -16.08 -9.08 2.88
N PRO A 51 -17.30 -9.42 2.43
CA PRO A 51 -18.31 -8.43 2.08
C PRO A 51 -18.75 -7.55 3.26
N HIS A 52 -18.64 -8.07 4.49
CA HIS A 52 -18.96 -7.34 5.73
C HIS A 52 -18.08 -6.10 5.95
N LEU A 53 -16.88 -6.05 5.37
CA LEU A 53 -15.97 -4.89 5.50
C LEU A 53 -16.41 -3.71 4.62
N LEU A 54 -17.10 -3.99 3.51
CA LEU A 54 -17.37 -3.00 2.47
C LEU A 54 -18.19 -1.79 2.94
N PRO A 55 -19.26 -1.94 3.75
CA PRO A 55 -20.00 -0.81 4.29
C PRO A 55 -19.13 0.13 5.12
N HIS A 56 -18.20 -0.40 5.92
CA HIS A 56 -17.26 0.39 6.73
C HIS A 56 -16.29 1.20 5.88
N LEU A 57 -16.07 0.80 4.63
CA LEU A 57 -15.23 1.47 3.64
C LEU A 57 -16.05 2.34 2.67
N GLY A 58 -17.36 2.47 2.87
CA GLY A 58 -18.24 3.19 1.93
C GLY A 58 -18.37 2.51 0.56
N LEU A 59 -18.06 1.22 0.46
CA LEU A 59 -18.12 0.44 -0.77
C LEU A 59 -19.45 -0.32 -0.83
N ARG A 60 -20.25 -0.10 -1.88
CA ARG A 60 -21.54 -0.80 -2.06
C ARG A 60 -21.40 -2.24 -2.57
N LYS A 61 -20.28 -2.54 -3.24
CA LYS A 61 -19.95 -3.85 -3.79
C LYS A 61 -18.43 -3.99 -3.95
N PRO A 62 -17.89 -5.22 -4.04
CA PRO A 62 -16.46 -5.42 -4.23
C PRO A 62 -15.96 -4.74 -5.52
N PRO A 63 -14.87 -3.95 -5.49
CA PRO A 63 -14.27 -3.42 -6.70
C PRO A 63 -13.62 -4.54 -7.52
N GLY A 64 -13.67 -4.40 -8.84
CA GLY A 64 -12.96 -5.29 -9.76
C GLY A 64 -11.47 -4.98 -9.80
N HIS A 65 -10.66 -5.98 -10.17
CA HIS A 65 -9.21 -5.83 -10.33
C HIS A 65 -8.83 -4.65 -11.23
N THR A 66 -9.45 -4.53 -12.40
CA THR A 66 -9.16 -3.45 -13.37
C THR A 66 -9.34 -2.07 -12.76
N ALA A 67 -10.42 -1.86 -11.97
CA ALA A 67 -10.66 -0.58 -11.32
C ALA A 67 -9.58 -0.23 -10.28
N LEU A 68 -9.05 -1.23 -9.56
CA LEU A 68 -7.95 -1.04 -8.62
C LEU A 68 -6.64 -0.73 -9.35
N THR A 69 -6.35 -1.45 -10.43
CA THR A 69 -5.15 -1.25 -11.25
C THR A 69 -5.13 0.13 -11.92
N GLU A 70 -6.23 0.51 -12.57
CA GLU A 70 -6.35 1.82 -13.22
C GLU A 70 -6.28 2.98 -12.22
N LEU A 71 -6.84 2.79 -11.02
CA LEU A 71 -6.72 3.77 -9.94
C LEU A 71 -5.25 3.95 -9.56
N LEU A 72 -4.54 2.88 -9.23
CA LEU A 72 -3.16 2.96 -8.74
C LEU A 72 -2.18 3.47 -9.80
N HIS A 73 -2.39 3.17 -11.08
CA HIS A 73 -1.55 3.71 -12.16
C HIS A 73 -1.63 5.23 -12.30
N ARG A 74 -2.70 5.86 -11.84
CA ARG A 74 -2.92 7.30 -11.95
C ARG A 74 -2.82 8.05 -10.63
N LEU A 75 -2.69 7.30 -9.53
CA LEU A 75 -2.65 7.87 -8.20
C LEU A 75 -1.33 8.62 -8.02
N ASP A 76 -1.40 9.80 -7.39
CA ASP A 76 -0.19 10.51 -6.96
C ASP A 76 0.44 9.75 -5.77
N PRO A 77 1.62 9.13 -5.93
CA PRO A 77 2.26 8.39 -4.87
C PRO A 77 2.73 9.30 -3.73
N GLN A 78 3.11 10.54 -4.03
CA GLN A 78 3.60 11.49 -3.04
C GLN A 78 2.47 11.97 -2.13
N ALA A 79 1.31 12.29 -2.71
CA ALA A 79 0.13 12.66 -1.94
C ALA A 79 -0.35 11.51 -1.04
N LEU A 80 -0.31 10.27 -1.53
CA LEU A 80 -0.64 9.10 -0.70
C LEU A 80 0.36 8.93 0.45
N ALA A 81 1.66 9.06 0.19
CA ALA A 81 2.70 8.95 1.22
C ALA A 81 2.51 9.99 2.34
N GLN A 82 2.26 11.25 1.96
CA GLN A 82 1.99 12.33 2.92
C GLN A 82 0.74 12.05 3.76
N ALA A 83 -0.34 11.57 3.13
CA ALA A 83 -1.55 11.19 3.85
C ALA A 83 -1.29 10.08 4.87
N LEU A 84 -0.54 9.03 4.49
CA LEU A 84 -0.21 7.93 5.39
C LEU A 84 0.70 8.38 6.55
N ALA A 85 1.70 9.24 6.29
CA ALA A 85 2.61 9.77 7.30
C ALA A 85 1.86 10.59 8.38
N ALA A 86 0.76 11.24 8.03
CA ALA A 86 -0.05 11.98 9.00
C ALA A 86 -0.85 11.08 9.98
N VAL A 87 -0.99 9.80 9.66
CA VAL A 87 -1.69 8.79 10.48
C VAL A 87 -0.69 7.87 11.19
N PHE A 88 0.39 7.53 10.50
CA PHE A 88 1.48 6.70 10.97
C PHE A 88 2.76 7.55 10.96
N PRO A 89 2.87 8.53 11.90
CA PRO A 89 4.06 9.36 11.95
C PRO A 89 5.28 8.47 12.20
N GLU A 90 6.37 8.76 11.50
CA GLU A 90 7.65 8.16 11.77
C GLU A 90 8.06 8.50 13.20
N THR A 91 8.11 7.49 14.06
CA THR A 91 8.64 7.64 15.41
C THR A 91 10.16 7.54 15.34
N GLU A 92 10.83 8.60 14.89
CA GLU A 92 12.19 8.83 15.35
C GLU A 92 12.11 9.50 16.72
N ARG A 93 12.51 8.79 17.76
CA ARG A 93 12.82 9.44 19.03
C ARG A 93 14.13 10.19 18.85
N GLU A 94 14.20 11.42 19.38
CA GLU A 94 15.42 12.22 19.35
C GLU A 94 16.60 11.40 19.91
N GLY A 95 17.61 11.15 19.07
CA GLY A 95 18.78 10.33 19.41
C GLY A 95 18.74 8.86 18.96
N GLU A 96 17.62 8.33 18.46
CA GLU A 96 17.54 6.96 17.92
C GLU A 96 17.71 6.96 16.39
N LYS A 97 18.67 6.18 15.88
CA LYS A 97 18.81 5.92 14.43
C LYS A 97 17.95 4.72 14.06
N VAL A 98 16.84 4.95 13.35
CA VAL A 98 16.00 3.87 12.83
C VAL A 98 16.51 3.41 11.46
N LEU A 99 16.91 2.14 11.40
CA LEU A 99 17.24 1.45 10.15
C LEU A 99 16.16 0.42 9.85
N VAL A 100 15.58 0.49 8.66
CA VAL A 100 14.59 -0.48 8.17
C VAL A 100 15.28 -1.38 7.17
N ALA A 101 15.31 -2.69 7.43
CA ALA A 101 15.87 -3.67 6.51
C ALA A 101 14.73 -4.42 5.80
N ASP A 102 14.72 -4.38 4.47
CA ASP A 102 13.80 -5.15 3.63
C ASP A 102 14.55 -6.23 2.85
N GLY A 103 14.09 -7.48 2.98
CA GLY A 103 14.69 -8.64 2.33
C GLY A 103 13.95 -8.99 1.04
N LYS A 104 14.52 -8.65 -0.11
CA LYS A 104 14.02 -9.04 -1.43
C LYS A 104 14.71 -10.30 -1.92
N VAL A 105 13.99 -11.07 -2.73
CA VAL A 105 14.57 -12.26 -3.38
C VAL A 105 14.35 -12.15 -4.89
N LEU A 106 15.42 -12.31 -5.66
CA LEU A 106 15.32 -12.32 -7.11
C LEU A 106 14.76 -13.67 -7.57
N ARG A 107 13.45 -13.70 -7.80
CA ARG A 107 12.75 -14.90 -8.27
C ARG A 107 13.39 -15.43 -9.55
N GLY A 108 13.68 -16.73 -9.58
CA GLY A 108 14.25 -17.42 -10.74
C GLY A 108 15.77 -17.27 -10.90
N SER A 109 16.48 -16.61 -9.96
CA SER A 109 17.93 -16.47 -10.05
C SER A 109 18.71 -17.73 -9.64
N GLY A 110 18.06 -18.70 -8.99
CA GLY A 110 18.68 -19.96 -8.61
C GLY A 110 18.94 -20.82 -9.85
N LYS A 111 20.15 -21.38 -9.97
CA LYS A 111 20.53 -22.30 -11.05
C LYS A 111 21.20 -23.54 -10.47
N GLY A 112 20.60 -24.71 -10.67
CA GLY A 112 21.13 -25.98 -10.15
C GLY A 112 21.30 -25.94 -8.62
N LYS A 113 22.54 -26.06 -8.15
CA LYS A 113 22.88 -25.98 -6.72
C LYS A 113 23.09 -24.55 -6.21
N SER A 114 23.08 -23.54 -7.09
CA SER A 114 23.28 -22.14 -6.70
C SER A 114 22.02 -21.58 -6.03
N PRO A 115 22.13 -21.00 -4.82
CA PRO A 115 20.99 -20.46 -4.10
C PRO A 115 20.38 -19.25 -4.83
N GLN A 116 19.11 -18.94 -4.52
CA GLN A 116 18.50 -17.70 -4.98
C GLN A 116 19.25 -16.49 -4.40
N VAL A 117 19.37 -15.46 -5.22
CA VAL A 117 19.99 -14.19 -4.86
C VAL A 117 19.03 -13.50 -3.90
N ARG A 118 19.51 -13.24 -2.69
CA ARG A 118 18.83 -12.45 -1.67
C ARG A 118 19.45 -11.06 -1.68
N LEU A 119 18.61 -10.06 -1.84
CA LEU A 119 18.94 -8.65 -1.74
C LEU A 119 18.41 -8.15 -0.40
N VAL A 120 19.24 -7.47 0.36
CA VAL A 120 18.79 -6.78 1.57
C VAL A 120 19.00 -5.31 1.30
N GLU A 121 17.90 -4.55 1.29
CA GLU A 121 17.97 -3.10 1.22
C GLU A 121 17.85 -2.54 2.65
N VAL A 122 18.70 -1.58 3.00
CA VAL A 122 18.66 -0.89 4.29
C VAL A 122 18.27 0.57 4.09
N TRP A 123 17.09 0.97 4.55
CA TRP A 123 16.64 2.35 4.55
C TRP A 123 16.99 3.03 5.89
N ALA A 124 17.70 4.15 5.81
CA ALA A 124 17.93 5.02 6.95
C ALA A 124 16.86 6.10 7.01
N LEU A 125 16.00 6.02 8.02
CA LEU A 125 14.81 6.86 8.15
C LEU A 125 15.19 8.35 8.26
N SER A 126 16.05 8.69 9.22
CA SER A 126 16.61 10.05 9.42
C SER A 126 17.29 10.66 8.20
N LEU A 127 17.75 9.84 7.25
CA LEU A 127 18.44 10.31 6.05
C LEU A 127 17.54 10.34 4.81
N GLY A 128 16.32 9.78 4.91
CA GLY A 128 15.41 9.65 3.78
C GLY A 128 16.02 8.93 2.58
N ARG A 129 16.89 7.92 2.80
CA ARG A 129 17.59 7.21 1.71
C ARG A 129 17.97 5.76 2.05
N THR A 130 18.13 4.95 1.00
CA THR A 130 18.71 3.60 1.06
C THR A 130 20.24 3.68 1.20
N LEU A 131 20.81 2.85 2.08
CA LEU A 131 22.25 2.78 2.37
C LEU A 131 22.98 1.67 1.62
N ALA A 132 22.29 0.56 1.37
CA ALA A 132 22.77 -0.63 0.68
C ALA A 132 21.57 -1.37 0.09
#